data_AF-A0A6A6I4I0-F1
#
_entry.id   AF-A0A6A6I4I0-F1
#
_cell.length_a   1.000
_cell.length_b   1.000
_cell.length_c   1.000
_cell.angle_alpha   90.00
_cell.angle_beta   90.00
_cell.angle_gamma   90.00
#
_symmetry.space_group_name_H-M   'P 1'
#
loop_
_entity.id
_entity.type
_entity.pdbx_description
1 polymer ?
#
loop_
_entity_poly.entity_id
_entity_poly.type
_entity_poly.pdbx_seq_one_letter_code
_entity_poly.pdbx_strand_id
1 'polypeptide(L)'
;MASTLSTTTQPPGSQPLCESLNTTLELCDLARQVALHLETPSSLERITREGEEVFRIKWMKQFEDLANEVIKTAAPKVQERAAIAGVKIRARKQRDATGGVLLVNAAMLSSRQDEYHILLPLPISEQAHNRVIHRIQELLPTLKPYAYTPENIKLCLQSEADREKREELAFVPDRIYVNFEAVRYGTRPPLRPFLMIPVFIVRATEEQHGA
;
A
#
# COMPACT_ATOMS: atom_id res chain seq x y z
N MET A 1 19.45 33.32 0.50
CA MET A 1 18.55 33.15 1.66
C MET A 1 18.41 31.66 1.90
N ALA A 2 19.02 31.16 2.96
CA ALA A 2 18.98 29.75 3.34
C ALA A 2 17.71 29.49 4.16
N SER A 3 16.93 28.46 3.81
CA SER A 3 15.87 27.93 4.67
C SER A 3 16.31 26.59 5.20
N THR A 4 16.51 26.58 6.52
CA THR A 4 16.89 25.46 7.37
C THR A 4 15.69 24.56 7.69
N LEU A 5 15.92 23.25 7.49
CA LEU A 5 15.63 22.11 8.38
C LEU A 5 14.29 22.08 9.14
N SER A 6 13.56 20.97 8.96
CA SER A 6 12.75 20.36 10.01
C SER A 6 13.09 18.87 10.07
N THR A 7 14.18 18.55 10.77
CA THR A 7 14.49 17.18 11.20
C THR A 7 13.84 17.01 12.57
N THR A 8 12.69 16.35 12.63
CA THR A 8 12.10 15.95 13.91
C THR A 8 12.98 14.85 14.49
N THR A 9 13.72 15.18 15.55
CA THR A 9 14.50 14.21 16.32
C THR A 9 13.55 13.33 17.13
N GLN A 10 13.32 12.09 16.69
CA GLN A 10 12.61 11.09 17.49
C GLN A 10 13.52 10.54 18.60
N PRO A 11 12.97 10.19 19.78
CA PRO A 11 13.73 9.57 20.86
C PRO A 11 14.30 8.20 20.46
N PRO A 12 15.43 7.77 21.06
CA PRO A 12 16.01 6.47 20.78
C PRO A 12 15.08 5.35 21.27
N GLY A 13 14.54 4.56 20.36
CA GLY A 13 13.80 3.32 20.66
C GLY A 13 12.45 3.16 19.97
N SER A 14 11.85 4.22 19.41
CA SER A 14 10.58 4.12 18.68
C SER A 14 10.81 4.15 17.16
N GLN A 15 10.92 2.98 16.53
CA GLN A 15 10.96 2.87 15.06
C GLN A 15 9.59 3.20 14.45
N PRO A 16 9.55 3.90 13.30
CA PRO A 16 8.29 4.21 12.60
C PRO A 16 7.59 2.92 12.15
N LEU A 17 6.25 2.95 12.03
CA LEU A 17 5.47 1.80 11.53
C LEU A 17 5.84 1.48 10.07
N CYS A 18 6.27 2.52 9.35
CA CYS A 18 6.49 2.50 7.93
C CYS A 18 7.66 3.39 7.54
N GLU A 19 8.34 3.02 6.45
CA GLU A 19 9.36 3.87 5.81
C GLU A 19 8.99 4.17 4.37
N SER A 20 9.43 5.32 3.87
CA SER A 20 9.24 5.72 2.47
C SER A 20 10.54 5.62 1.68
N LEU A 21 10.46 5.15 0.45
CA LEU A 21 11.54 5.05 -0.53
C LEU A 21 11.21 5.92 -1.75
N ASN A 22 12.24 6.52 -2.35
CA ASN A 22 12.09 7.18 -3.66
C ASN A 22 11.81 6.13 -4.73
N THR A 23 10.93 6.45 -5.68
CA THR A 23 10.73 5.64 -6.88
C THR A 23 11.64 6.08 -8.01
N THR A 24 11.88 5.18 -8.97
CA THR A 24 12.56 5.52 -10.22
C THR A 24 11.57 6.09 -11.24
N LEU A 25 12.08 6.76 -12.28
CA LEU A 25 11.24 7.32 -13.34
C LEU A 25 10.44 6.23 -14.06
N GLU A 26 11.05 5.07 -14.29
CA GLU A 26 10.41 3.92 -14.93
C GLU A 26 9.22 3.42 -14.09
N LEU A 27 9.37 3.38 -12.77
CA LEU A 27 8.29 3.01 -11.87
C LEU A 27 7.16 4.05 -11.89
N CYS A 28 7.50 5.33 -11.94
CA CYS A 28 6.52 6.41 -12.09
C CYS A 28 5.74 6.29 -13.41
N ASP A 29 6.42 5.98 -14.51
CA ASP A 29 5.80 5.75 -15.82
C ASP A 29 4.84 4.56 -15.78
N LEU A 30 5.25 3.43 -15.19
CA LEU A 30 4.39 2.26 -15.03
C LEU A 30 3.18 2.55 -14.14
N ALA A 31 3.37 3.28 -13.04
CA ALA A 31 2.29 3.69 -12.15
C ALA A 31 1.28 4.59 -12.89
N ARG A 32 1.75 5.51 -13.74
CA ARG A 32 0.90 6.33 -14.62
C ARG A 32 0.12 5.49 -15.63
N GLN A 33 0.76 4.52 -16.28
CA GLN A 33 0.09 3.61 -17.22
C GLN A 33 -1.00 2.79 -16.53
N VAL A 34 -0.72 2.28 -15.32
CA VAL A 34 -1.71 1.57 -14.50
C VAL A 34 -2.86 2.50 -14.08
N ALA A 35 -2.57 3.75 -13.71
CA ALA A 35 -3.58 4.72 -13.36
C ALA A 35 -4.56 5.03 -14.53
N LEU A 36 -4.06 5.07 -15.77
CA LEU A 36 -4.91 5.25 -16.96
C LEU A 36 -5.93 4.12 -17.14
N HIS A 37 -5.58 2.89 -16.76
CA HIS A 37 -6.55 1.78 -16.82
C HIS A 37 -7.74 1.99 -15.88
N LEU A 38 -7.58 2.75 -14.80
CA LEU A 38 -8.68 3.08 -13.89
C LEU A 38 -9.72 4.02 -14.52
N GLU A 39 -9.38 4.67 -15.63
CA GLU A 39 -10.33 5.47 -16.42
C GLU A 39 -11.19 4.61 -17.34
N THR A 40 -10.80 3.36 -17.57
CA THR A 40 -11.48 2.44 -18.50
C THR A 40 -12.63 1.71 -17.82
N PRO A 41 -13.84 1.67 -18.43
CA PRO A 41 -14.99 0.98 -17.85
C PRO A 41 -14.73 -0.48 -17.49
N SER A 42 -14.05 -1.23 -18.36
CA SER A 42 -13.78 -2.66 -18.17
C SER A 42 -12.94 -2.99 -16.93
N SER A 43 -12.08 -2.07 -16.50
CA SER A 43 -11.31 -2.22 -15.26
C SER A 43 -12.18 -2.00 -14.02
N LEU A 44 -13.14 -1.06 -14.11
CA LEU A 44 -14.05 -0.70 -13.02
C LEU A 44 -15.25 -1.66 -12.89
N GLU A 45 -15.67 -2.31 -13.97
CA GLU A 45 -16.75 -3.31 -13.94
C GLU A 45 -16.49 -4.42 -12.90
N ARG A 46 -15.23 -4.72 -12.61
CA ARG A 46 -14.82 -5.82 -11.72
C ARG A 46 -14.30 -5.37 -10.35
N ILE A 47 -14.78 -4.24 -9.83
CA ILE A 47 -14.53 -3.88 -8.43
C ILE A 47 -15.27 -4.88 -7.52
N THR A 48 -14.53 -5.60 -6.68
CA THR A 48 -15.08 -6.54 -5.68
C THR A 48 -14.99 -5.95 -4.28
N ARG A 49 -16.03 -6.20 -3.47
CA ARG A 49 -16.04 -5.84 -2.05
C ARG A 49 -15.42 -7.00 -1.26
N GLU A 50 -14.31 -6.72 -0.56
CA GLU A 50 -13.53 -7.70 0.22
C GLU A 50 -13.74 -7.53 1.75
N GLY A 51 -14.69 -6.70 2.16
CA GLY A 51 -14.99 -6.38 3.57
C GLY A 51 -16.01 -5.27 3.68
N GLU A 52 -16.24 -4.72 4.88
CA GLU A 52 -17.27 -3.67 5.05
C GLU A 52 -17.02 -2.47 4.12
N GLU A 53 -15.77 -2.04 3.95
CA GLU A 53 -15.47 -0.91 3.07
C GLU A 53 -14.09 -1.03 2.38
N VAL A 54 -13.72 -2.26 2.06
CA VAL A 54 -12.51 -2.57 1.27
C VAL A 54 -12.95 -3.00 -0.13
N PHE A 55 -12.42 -2.31 -1.13
CA PHE A 55 -12.73 -2.57 -2.53
C PHE A 55 -11.45 -2.91 -3.29
N ARG A 56 -11.50 -3.99 -4.06
CA ARG A 56 -10.39 -4.45 -4.89
C ARG A 56 -10.75 -4.31 -6.36
N ILE A 57 -9.83 -3.73 -7.13
CA ILE A 57 -9.94 -3.68 -8.59
C ILE A 57 -9.28 -4.93 -9.19
N LYS A 58 -9.87 -5.46 -10.25
CA LYS A 58 -9.37 -6.64 -11.00
C LYS A 58 -7.87 -6.56 -11.23
N TRP A 59 -7.19 -7.66 -10.94
CA TRP A 59 -5.79 -7.86 -11.26
C TRP A 59 -5.58 -8.00 -12.77
N MET A 60 -4.74 -7.15 -13.35
CA MET A 60 -4.36 -7.19 -14.77
C MET A 60 -2.85 -7.38 -14.91
N LYS A 61 -2.40 -7.79 -16.10
CA LYS A 61 -0.96 -7.96 -16.39
C LYS A 61 -0.15 -6.70 -16.07
N GLN A 62 -0.68 -5.52 -16.37
CA GLN A 62 -0.03 -4.24 -16.07
C GLN A 62 0.15 -4.02 -14.56
N PHE A 63 -0.75 -4.56 -13.74
CA PHE A 63 -0.64 -4.48 -12.27
C PHE A 63 0.43 -5.45 -11.77
N GLU A 64 0.54 -6.63 -12.40
CA GLU A 64 1.62 -7.59 -12.14
C GLU A 64 2.98 -7.00 -12.49
N ASP A 65 3.11 -6.41 -13.68
CA ASP A 65 4.33 -5.78 -14.15
C ASP A 65 4.77 -4.66 -13.20
N LEU A 66 3.83 -3.78 -12.81
CA LEU A 66 4.10 -2.74 -11.80
C LEU A 66 4.51 -3.34 -10.44
N ALA A 67 3.79 -4.35 -9.95
CA ALA A 67 4.11 -4.98 -8.67
C ALA A 67 5.50 -5.61 -8.66
N ASN A 68 5.90 -6.26 -9.75
CA ASN A 68 7.24 -6.84 -9.89
C ASN A 68 8.33 -5.76 -9.83
N GLU A 69 8.14 -4.63 -10.50
CA GLU A 69 9.09 -3.51 -10.45
C GLU A 69 9.14 -2.86 -9.06
N VAL A 70 7.98 -2.67 -8.40
CA VAL A 70 7.94 -2.19 -7.01
C VAL A 70 8.73 -3.10 -6.07
N ILE A 71 8.56 -4.42 -6.20
CA ILE A 71 9.31 -5.40 -5.41
C ILE A 71 10.81 -5.26 -5.68
N LYS A 72 11.25 -5.13 -6.93
CA LYS A 72 12.68 -4.96 -7.25
C LYS A 72 13.25 -3.70 -6.59
N THR A 73 12.52 -2.58 -6.64
CA THR A 73 12.95 -1.32 -6.02
C THR A 73 12.99 -1.40 -4.49
N ALA A 74 11.98 -2.01 -3.87
CA ALA A 74 11.86 -2.06 -2.41
C ALA A 74 12.66 -3.21 -1.77
N ALA A 75 12.97 -4.28 -2.51
CA ALA A 75 13.57 -5.50 -1.99
C ALA A 75 14.83 -5.28 -1.15
N PRO A 76 15.81 -4.43 -1.55
CA PRO A 76 16.99 -4.19 -0.72
C PRO A 76 16.64 -3.68 0.68
N LYS A 77 15.66 -2.77 0.78
CA LYS A 77 15.22 -2.21 2.07
C LYS A 77 14.49 -3.24 2.92
N VAL A 78 13.62 -4.04 2.28
CA VAL A 78 12.92 -5.11 2.99
C VAL A 78 13.93 -6.14 3.53
N GLN A 79 14.94 -6.51 2.73
CA GLN A 79 15.99 -7.45 3.12
C GLN A 79 16.84 -6.93 4.28
N GLU A 80 17.24 -5.66 4.25
CA GLU A 80 17.98 -5.01 5.34
C GLU A 80 17.21 -5.12 6.67
N ARG A 81 15.92 -4.75 6.65
CA ARG A 81 15.06 -4.78 7.84
C ARG A 81 14.78 -6.19 8.34
N ALA A 82 14.55 -7.14 7.42
CA ALA A 82 14.39 -8.55 7.76
C ALA A 82 15.65 -9.10 8.45
N ALA A 83 16.84 -8.75 7.95
CA ALA A 83 18.11 -9.18 8.51
C ALA A 83 18.33 -8.64 9.94
N ILE A 84 18.01 -7.37 10.20
CA ILE A 84 18.07 -6.77 11.54
C ILE A 84 17.15 -7.51 12.52
N ALA A 85 15.98 -7.96 12.05
CA ALA A 85 15.04 -8.72 12.84
C ALA A 85 15.38 -10.21 12.98
N GLY A 86 16.47 -10.69 12.35
CA GLY A 86 16.87 -12.11 12.37
C GLY A 86 15.98 -13.02 11.50
N VAL A 87 15.33 -12.47 10.47
CA VAL A 87 14.29 -13.14 9.68
C VAL A 87 14.73 -13.23 8.20
N LYS A 88 14.42 -14.33 7.49
CA LYS A 88 14.75 -14.50 6.06
C LYS A 88 13.53 -14.26 5.17
N ILE A 89 13.67 -13.44 4.12
CA ILE A 89 12.58 -13.22 3.15
C ILE A 89 12.48 -14.40 2.21
N ARG A 90 11.27 -14.95 2.01
CA ARG A 90 11.00 -15.90 0.93
C ARG A 90 10.23 -15.16 -0.16
N ALA A 91 10.80 -15.09 -1.36
CA ALA A 91 10.07 -14.56 -2.50
C ALA A 91 8.86 -15.46 -2.80
N ARG A 92 7.66 -14.88 -2.84
CA ARG A 92 6.42 -15.60 -3.16
C ARG A 92 6.47 -16.09 -4.61
N LYS A 93 5.86 -17.25 -4.90
CA LYS A 93 5.50 -17.60 -6.29
C LYS A 93 4.37 -16.67 -6.75
N GLN A 94 4.54 -16.04 -7.91
CA GLN A 94 3.63 -15.03 -8.50
C GLN A 94 2.14 -15.38 -8.45
N ARG A 95 1.77 -16.67 -8.53
CA ARG A 95 0.37 -17.12 -8.59
C ARG A 95 -0.47 -16.80 -7.37
N ASP A 96 0.15 -16.56 -6.22
CA ASP A 96 -0.59 -16.32 -4.99
C ASP A 96 -0.71 -14.85 -4.63
N ALA A 97 -0.12 -13.91 -5.39
CA ALA A 97 -0.12 -12.48 -5.07
C ALA A 97 -1.55 -11.95 -4.83
N THR A 98 -1.96 -11.94 -3.57
CA THR A 98 -3.21 -11.36 -3.05
C THR A 98 -3.17 -9.83 -3.06
N GLY A 99 -2.08 -9.25 -3.58
CA GLY A 99 -2.00 -7.83 -3.83
C GLY A 99 -3.06 -7.40 -4.82
N GLY A 100 -3.55 -6.18 -4.64
CA GLY A 100 -4.62 -5.59 -5.42
C GLY A 100 -4.42 -4.09 -5.49
N VAL A 101 -5.01 -3.45 -6.49
CA VAL A 101 -5.30 -2.02 -6.36
C VAL A 101 -6.48 -1.90 -5.42
N LEU A 102 -6.22 -1.41 -4.21
CA LEU A 102 -7.16 -1.36 -3.11
C LEU A 102 -7.67 0.06 -2.88
N LEU A 103 -8.94 0.16 -2.52
CA LEU A 103 -9.55 1.35 -1.94
C LEU A 103 -10.13 0.99 -0.57
N VAL A 104 -9.79 1.78 0.43
CA VAL A 104 -10.21 1.55 1.82
C VAL A 104 -10.97 2.79 2.30
N ASN A 105 -12.28 2.72 2.40
CA ASN A 105 -13.11 3.84 2.88
C ASN A 105 -13.45 3.66 4.34
N ALA A 106 -12.93 4.45 5.27
CA ALA A 106 -13.29 4.38 6.71
C ALA A 106 -13.16 3.00 7.41
N ALA A 107 -12.86 1.92 6.69
CA ALA A 107 -12.53 0.61 7.21
C ALA A 107 -11.05 0.50 7.58
N MET A 108 -10.77 -0.40 8.51
CA MET A 108 -9.43 -0.81 8.89
C MET A 108 -9.15 -2.17 8.28
N LEU A 109 -8.36 -2.22 7.20
CA LEU A 109 -7.87 -3.49 6.64
C LEU A 109 -6.75 -4.01 7.54
N SER A 110 -6.94 -5.16 8.17
CA SER A 110 -5.91 -5.78 9.02
C SER A 110 -4.99 -6.66 8.16
N SER A 111 -3.67 -6.47 8.25
CA SER A 111 -2.70 -7.43 7.72
C SER A 111 -2.77 -8.75 8.49
N ARG A 112 -2.40 -9.89 7.87
CA ARG A 112 -2.18 -11.12 8.67
C ARG A 112 -0.93 -10.97 9.53
N GLN A 113 -0.83 -11.76 10.60
CA GLN A 113 0.39 -11.85 11.40
C GLN A 113 1.56 -12.28 10.50
N ASP A 114 2.71 -11.62 10.65
CA ASP A 114 3.95 -11.82 9.88
C ASP A 114 3.90 -11.43 8.38
N GLU A 115 2.88 -10.68 7.94
CA GLU A 115 2.84 -10.10 6.59
C GLU A 115 3.31 -8.64 6.58
N TYR A 116 4.39 -8.40 5.83
CA TYR A 116 4.88 -7.07 5.50
C TYR A 116 4.15 -6.61 4.25
N HIS A 117 3.92 -5.31 4.09
CA HIS A 117 3.36 -4.80 2.85
C HIS A 117 4.22 -3.71 2.25
N ILE A 118 4.24 -3.71 0.93
CA ILE A 118 4.72 -2.61 0.12
C ILE A 118 3.50 -1.91 -0.44
N LEU A 119 3.41 -0.60 -0.27
CA LEU A 119 2.32 0.22 -0.76
C LEU A 119 2.86 1.23 -1.77
N LEU A 120 2.15 1.37 -2.88
CA LEU A 120 2.41 2.39 -3.89
C LEU A 120 1.12 3.15 -4.20
N PRO A 121 1.01 4.43 -3.82
CA PRO A 121 -0.10 5.29 -4.22
C PRO A 121 -0.12 5.46 -5.74
N LEU A 122 -1.28 5.29 -6.38
CA LEU A 122 -1.38 5.47 -7.82
C LEU A 122 -1.64 6.94 -8.20
N PRO A 123 -0.96 7.47 -9.23
CA PRO A 123 -1.14 8.83 -9.72
C PRO A 123 -2.42 8.95 -10.56
N ILE A 124 -3.59 8.81 -9.93
CA ILE A 124 -4.88 8.90 -10.63
C ILE A 124 -5.28 10.34 -10.97
N SER A 125 -5.96 10.49 -12.10
CA SER A 125 -6.61 11.74 -12.51
C SER A 125 -7.92 11.97 -11.73
N GLU A 126 -8.44 13.20 -11.75
CA GLU A 126 -9.78 13.50 -11.23
C GLU A 126 -10.86 12.67 -11.95
N GLN A 127 -10.72 12.50 -13.26
CA GLN A 127 -11.65 11.69 -14.05
C GLN A 127 -11.65 10.23 -13.60
N ALA A 128 -10.47 9.64 -13.40
CA ALA A 128 -10.33 8.29 -12.86
C ALA A 128 -10.98 8.19 -11.47
N HIS A 129 -10.69 9.14 -10.58
CA HIS A 129 -11.28 9.21 -9.25
C HIS A 129 -12.81 9.18 -9.31
N ASN A 130 -13.41 10.08 -10.10
CA ASN A 130 -14.87 10.21 -10.18
C ASN A 130 -15.53 8.93 -10.71
N ARG A 131 -14.92 8.25 -11.70
CA ARG A 131 -15.42 6.97 -12.20
C ARG A 131 -15.32 5.86 -11.15
N VAL A 132 -14.21 5.79 -10.41
CA VAL A 132 -14.04 4.82 -9.33
C VAL A 132 -15.08 5.04 -8.23
N ILE A 133 -15.27 6.28 -7.78
CA ILE A 133 -16.28 6.63 -6.76
C ILE A 133 -17.68 6.24 -7.24
N HIS A 134 -18.06 6.60 -8.47
CA HIS A 134 -19.37 6.23 -9.02
C HIS A 134 -19.60 4.71 -8.98
N ARG A 135 -18.60 3.92 -9.40
CA ARG A 135 -18.69 2.47 -9.38
C ARG A 135 -18.77 1.89 -7.97
N ILE A 136 -18.05 2.48 -7.01
CA ILE A 136 -18.17 2.08 -5.61
C ILE A 136 -19.57 2.42 -5.08
N GLN A 137 -20.16 3.55 -5.45
CA GLN A 137 -21.52 3.92 -5.04
C GLN A 137 -22.58 2.96 -5.60
N GLU A 138 -22.37 2.40 -6.79
CA GLU A 138 -23.24 1.33 -7.30
C GLU A 138 -23.19 0.06 -6.42
N LEU A 139 -22.03 -0.24 -5.83
CA LEU A 139 -21.82 -1.39 -4.93
C LEU A 139 -22.18 -1.08 -3.47
N LEU A 140 -22.05 0.17 -3.05
CA LEU A 140 -22.33 0.69 -1.71
C LEU A 140 -23.00 2.07 -1.81
N PRO A 141 -24.32 2.12 -2.06
CA PRO A 141 -25.05 3.38 -2.26
C PRO A 141 -25.02 4.36 -1.09
N THR A 142 -24.70 3.87 0.12
CA THR A 142 -24.58 4.68 1.33
C THR A 142 -23.28 5.48 1.40
N LEU A 143 -22.33 5.23 0.49
CA LEU A 143 -21.05 5.95 0.45
C LEU A 143 -21.28 7.42 0.04
N LYS A 144 -20.86 8.34 0.91
CA LYS A 144 -20.87 9.77 0.60
C LYS A 144 -19.77 10.09 -0.42
N PRO A 145 -20.08 10.89 -1.46
CA PRO A 145 -19.06 11.33 -2.41
C PRO A 145 -18.07 12.26 -1.71
N TYR A 146 -16.78 12.08 -2.03
CA TYR A 146 -15.72 12.98 -1.60
C TYR A 146 -15.21 13.76 -2.80
N ALA A 147 -14.93 15.04 -2.60
CA ALA A 147 -14.29 15.85 -3.63
C ALA A 147 -12.89 15.31 -3.90
N TYR A 148 -12.51 15.26 -5.17
CA TYR A 148 -11.13 14.96 -5.54
C TYR A 148 -10.22 16.07 -5.04
N THR A 149 -9.24 15.72 -4.20
CA THR A 149 -8.18 16.64 -3.78
C THR A 149 -6.83 15.95 -3.95
N PRO A 150 -5.96 16.43 -4.84
CA PRO A 150 -4.71 15.75 -5.16
C PRO A 150 -3.74 15.68 -3.96
N GLU A 151 -3.85 16.61 -3.01
CA GLU A 151 -2.82 16.88 -1.99
C GLU A 151 -3.15 16.34 -0.57
N ASN A 152 -4.36 15.83 -0.33
CA ASN A 152 -4.83 15.54 1.04
C ASN A 152 -5.02 14.05 1.37
N ILE A 153 -4.40 13.13 0.64
CA ILE A 153 -4.54 11.71 0.99
C ILE A 153 -3.58 11.36 2.11
N LYS A 154 -4.16 10.92 3.22
CA LYS A 154 -3.43 10.37 4.36
C LYS A 154 -3.74 8.90 4.52
N LEU A 155 -2.70 8.08 4.50
CA LEU A 155 -2.76 6.71 4.96
C LEU A 155 -2.63 6.71 6.48
N CYS A 156 -3.60 6.14 7.16
CA CYS A 156 -3.56 5.89 8.59
C CYS A 156 -3.07 4.46 8.80
N LEU A 157 -1.98 4.33 9.53
CA LEU A 157 -1.43 3.05 9.99
C LEU A 157 -1.62 2.97 11.50
N GLN A 158 -2.03 1.79 11.98
CA GLN A 158 -2.09 1.48 13.41
C GLN A 158 -1.43 0.13 13.63
N SER A 159 -0.53 0.01 14.60
CA SER A 159 0.05 -1.29 14.94
C SER A 159 -1.02 -2.23 15.50
N GLU A 160 -0.97 -3.50 15.08
CA GLU A 160 -1.80 -4.56 15.68
C GLU A 160 -1.26 -4.98 17.05
N ALA A 161 0.04 -4.80 17.31
CA ALA A 161 0.67 -5.14 18.59
C ALA A 161 0.47 -4.04 19.65
N ASP A 162 0.47 -2.77 19.23
CA ASP A 162 0.21 -1.62 20.09
C ASP A 162 -0.77 -0.64 19.42
N ARG A 163 -2.05 -0.70 19.83
CA ARG A 163 -3.11 0.12 19.23
C ARG A 163 -3.00 1.61 19.50
N GLU A 164 -2.19 2.02 20.47
CA GLU A 164 -1.90 3.42 20.75
C GLU A 164 -0.85 3.97 19.77
N LYS A 165 0.01 3.09 19.22
CA LYS A 165 0.97 3.44 18.17
C LYS A 165 0.26 3.60 16.82
N ARG A 166 0.03 4.85 16.43
CA ARG A 166 -0.60 5.25 15.16
C ARG A 166 0.30 6.20 14.39
N GLU A 167 0.25 6.10 13.08
CA GLU A 167 1.00 6.96 12.17
C GLU A 167 0.09 7.45 11.04
N GLU A 168 0.18 8.73 10.70
CA GLU A 168 -0.45 9.28 9.51
C GLU A 168 0.62 9.65 8.50
N LEU A 169 0.56 9.04 7.33
CA LEU A 169 1.48 9.30 6.23
C LEU A 169 0.73 10.07 5.16
N ALA A 170 1.22 11.26 4.83
CA ALA A 170 0.81 11.90 3.59
C ALA A 170 1.32 11.02 2.44
N PHE A 171 0.43 10.59 1.55
CA PHE A 171 0.83 9.92 0.32
C PHE A 171 1.43 10.94 -0.63
N VAL A 172 2.76 10.96 -0.65
CA VAL A 172 3.56 11.74 -1.57
C VAL A 172 3.62 10.97 -2.89
N PRO A 173 3.39 11.65 -4.03
CA PRO A 173 3.66 11.05 -5.34
C PRO A 173 5.07 10.46 -5.40
N ASP A 174 5.24 9.40 -6.20
CA ASP A 174 6.57 8.86 -6.50
C ASP A 174 7.32 8.34 -5.26
N ARG A 175 6.56 7.85 -4.27
CA ARG A 175 7.08 7.16 -3.09
C ARG A 175 6.50 5.76 -2.96
N ILE A 176 7.38 4.82 -2.63
CA ILE A 176 7.01 3.50 -2.15
C ILE A 176 7.03 3.53 -0.62
N TYR A 177 6.02 2.95 0.00
CA TYR A 177 5.92 2.83 1.46
C TYR A 177 6.07 1.36 1.84
N VAL A 178 6.86 1.09 2.87
CA VAL A 178 7.13 -0.26 3.35
C VAL A 178 6.83 -0.32 4.84
N ASN A 179 5.86 -1.14 5.25
CA ASN A 179 5.60 -1.41 6.67
C ASN A 179 6.35 -2.65 7.16
N PHE A 180 6.88 -2.56 8.38
CA PHE A 180 7.73 -3.59 8.98
C PHE A 180 7.09 -4.35 10.15
N GLU A 181 5.79 -4.19 10.32
CA GLU A 181 5.00 -4.89 11.31
C GLU A 181 3.57 -5.11 10.81
N ALA A 182 2.83 -5.96 11.53
CA ALA A 182 1.40 -6.13 11.29
C ALA A 182 0.66 -4.83 11.66
N VAL A 183 -0.07 -4.28 10.70
CA VAL A 183 -0.78 -3.01 10.85
C VAL A 183 -2.20 -3.09 10.33
N ARG A 184 -3.01 -2.17 10.82
CA ARG A 184 -4.30 -1.82 10.25
C ARG A 184 -4.15 -0.61 9.35
N TYR A 185 -4.66 -0.74 8.13
CA TYR A 185 -4.70 0.33 7.14
C TYR A 185 -6.07 1.00 7.13
N GLY A 186 -6.08 2.32 7.26
CA GLY A 186 -7.23 3.15 6.93
C GLY A 186 -6.81 4.27 5.99
N THR A 187 -7.76 4.86 5.28
CA THR A 187 -7.51 6.14 4.61
C THR A 187 -8.47 7.18 5.18
N ARG A 188 -7.97 8.41 5.37
CA ARG A 188 -8.87 9.54 5.50
C ARG A 188 -9.34 9.91 4.09
N PRO A 189 -10.64 10.15 3.89
CA PRO A 189 -11.14 10.59 2.61
C PRO A 189 -10.40 11.84 2.09
N PRO A 190 -10.20 11.98 0.77
CA PRO A 190 -10.81 11.19 -0.32
C PRO A 190 -10.16 9.82 -0.56
N LEU A 191 -10.94 8.91 -1.15
CA LEU A 191 -10.51 7.56 -1.49
C LEU A 191 -9.53 7.57 -2.67
N ARG A 192 -8.31 7.11 -2.46
CA ARG A 192 -7.33 6.93 -3.54
C ARG A 192 -6.88 5.48 -3.64
N PRO A 193 -6.92 4.90 -4.85
CA PRO A 193 -6.41 3.56 -5.07
C PRO A 193 -4.90 3.53 -4.86
N PHE A 194 -4.44 2.53 -4.13
CA PHE A 194 -3.02 2.22 -3.99
C PHE A 194 -2.80 0.73 -4.29
N LEU A 195 -1.65 0.43 -4.87
CA LEU A 195 -1.20 -0.94 -5.03
C LEU A 195 -0.67 -1.43 -3.69
N MET A 196 -1.28 -2.48 -3.14
CA MET A 196 -0.79 -3.16 -1.95
C MET A 196 -0.16 -4.50 -2.34
N ILE A 197 1.07 -4.74 -1.93
CA ILE A 197 1.84 -5.94 -2.25
C ILE A 197 2.26 -6.62 -0.94
N PRO A 198 1.71 -7.79 -0.60
CA PRO A 198 2.15 -8.54 0.56
C PRO A 198 3.52 -9.19 0.32
N VAL A 199 4.40 -9.10 1.31
CA VAL A 199 5.73 -9.71 1.36
C VAL A 199 5.83 -10.60 2.60
N PHE A 200 6.21 -11.86 2.40
CA PHE A 200 6.28 -12.86 3.45
C PHE A 200 7.71 -13.03 3.94
N ILE A 201 7.90 -12.99 5.25
CA ILE A 201 9.20 -13.22 5.87
C ILE A 201 9.10 -14.46 6.76
N VAL A 202 10.02 -15.40 6.58
CA VAL A 202 10.07 -16.65 7.32
C VAL A 202 11.07 -16.48 8.47
N ARG A 203 10.59 -16.56 9.71
CA ARG A 203 11.46 -16.61 10.89
C ARG A 203 12.32 -17.85 10.79
N ALA A 204 13.63 -17.66 10.96
CA ALA A 204 14.57 -18.75 11.05
C ALA A 204 14.41 -19.44 12.41
N THR A 205 13.29 -20.16 12.59
CA THR A 205 13.08 -21.05 13.72
C THR A 205 13.04 -22.48 13.18
N GLU A 206 14.13 -23.19 13.50
CA GLU A 206 14.28 -24.65 13.54
C GLU A 206 14.25 -25.41 12.19
N GLU A 207 15.31 -25.24 11.38
CA GLU A 207 15.91 -26.41 10.69
C GLU A 207 16.81 -27.16 11.69
N GLN A 208 16.20 -27.66 12.77
CA GLN A 208 16.69 -28.79 13.54
C GLN A 208 15.47 -29.59 13.98
N HIS A 209 15.05 -30.55 13.15
CA HIS A 209 14.60 -31.91 13.48
C HIS A 209 13.60 -32.46 12.44
N GLY A 210 14.03 -33.55 11.76
CA GLY A 210 13.17 -34.50 11.04
C GLY A 210 13.11 -34.29 9.53
N ALA A 211 13.60 -35.18 8.65
CA ALA A 211 14.04 -36.58 8.80
C ALA A 211 15.08 -36.92 7.73
#